data_AF-A0A9D6N448-F1
#
_entry.id   AF-A0A9D6N448-F1
#
_cell.length_a   1.000
_cell.length_b   1.000
_cell.length_c   1.000
_cell.angle_alpha   90.00
_cell.angle_beta   90.00
_cell.angle_gamma   90.00
#
_symmetry.space_group_name_H-M   'P 1'
#
loop_
_entity.id
_entity.type
_entity.pdbx_description
1 polymer ?
#
loop_
_entity_poly.entity_id
_entity_poly.type
_entity_poly.pdbx_seq_one_letter_code
_entity_poly.pdbx_strand_id
1 'polypeptide(L)'
;MANADKILSLYEPEVRVIVRGKAGAEVEFGNTALIAENRQGVIVDYRLIKEQAPADSRLLMESLARTQKALGRKVGAAVTDRGFASASNSAGLEKAGTFDALCPRVPGEMSRRMKEAKFRKLQRRRAQTEGRIGVLKANFLGQPMKAKSFEHRELALAWGVLTHNLWVLARMRKKAKRPRTKVQQAA
;
A
#
# COMPACT_ATOMS: atom_id res chain seq x y z
N MET A 1 -16.76 25.97 -10.46
CA MET A 1 -17.22 24.77 -9.72
C MET A 1 -16.04 24.09 -9.07
N ALA A 2 -16.15 23.73 -7.79
CA ALA A 2 -15.14 22.88 -7.17
C ALA A 2 -15.20 21.49 -7.81
N ASN A 3 -14.09 20.74 -7.79
CA ASN A 3 -14.08 19.37 -8.34
C ASN A 3 -15.08 18.45 -7.63
N ALA A 4 -15.41 18.73 -6.37
CA ALA A 4 -16.40 17.99 -5.60
C ALA A 4 -17.84 18.13 -6.16
N ASP A 5 -18.12 19.21 -6.88
CA ASP A 5 -19.46 19.50 -7.42
C ASP A 5 -19.65 18.95 -8.84
N LYS A 6 -18.61 18.33 -9.42
CA LYS A 6 -18.63 17.83 -10.80
C LYS A 6 -19.24 16.42 -10.84
N ILE A 7 -20.28 16.25 -11.65
CA ILE A 7 -20.80 14.93 -12.01
C ILE A 7 -19.88 14.34 -13.08
N LEU A 8 -19.10 13.33 -12.70
CA LEU A 8 -18.13 12.68 -13.60
C LEU A 8 -18.74 11.50 -14.38
N SER A 9 -19.79 10.89 -13.82
CA SER A 9 -20.55 9.81 -14.45
C SER A 9 -21.98 9.86 -13.94
N LEU A 10 -22.95 9.79 -14.85
CA LEU A 10 -24.37 9.68 -14.51
C LEU A 10 -24.68 8.36 -13.80
N TYR A 11 -23.93 7.31 -14.12
CA TYR A 11 -24.15 5.95 -13.62
C TYR A 11 -23.28 5.59 -12.41
N GLU A 12 -22.25 6.40 -12.13
CA GLU A 12 -21.28 6.13 -11.07
C GLU A 12 -20.94 7.44 -10.32
N PRO A 13 -21.89 7.97 -9.51
CA PRO A 13 -21.76 9.27 -8.88
C PRO A 13 -20.63 9.35 -7.84
N GLU A 14 -20.10 8.21 -7.38
CA GLU A 14 -18.98 8.11 -6.43
C GLU A 14 -17.60 8.11 -7.10
N VAL A 15 -17.52 8.19 -8.43
CA VAL A 15 -16.24 8.38 -9.11
C VAL A 15 -15.68 9.75 -8.74
N ARG A 16 -14.37 9.82 -8.48
CA ARG A 16 -13.68 11.05 -8.11
C ARG A 16 -12.55 11.36 -9.07
N VAL A 17 -12.21 12.65 -9.17
CA VAL A 17 -11.05 13.13 -9.91
C VAL A 17 -9.80 12.90 -9.06
N ILE A 18 -8.82 12.20 -9.62
CA ILE A 18 -7.53 11.93 -8.99
C ILE A 18 -6.46 12.69 -9.77
N VAL A 19 -5.97 13.77 -9.17
CA VAL A 19 -4.89 14.58 -9.77
C VAL A 19 -3.54 14.04 -9.30
N ARG A 20 -2.76 13.49 -10.22
CA ARG A 20 -1.38 13.05 -9.94
C ARG A 20 -0.45 14.26 -10.02
N GLY A 21 0.25 14.58 -8.93
CA GLY A 21 1.18 15.73 -8.85
C GLY A 21 2.50 15.58 -9.62
N LYS A 22 2.49 14.96 -10.81
CA LYS A 22 3.66 14.81 -11.69
C LYS A 22 3.58 15.79 -12.88
N ALA A 23 4.73 16.18 -13.42
CA ALA A 23 4.80 17.02 -14.63
C ALA A 23 4.08 16.31 -15.79
N GLY A 24 3.04 16.95 -16.34
CA GLY A 24 2.15 16.38 -17.36
C GLY A 24 0.71 16.11 -16.90
N ALA A 25 0.40 16.28 -15.61
CA ALA A 25 -0.95 16.30 -15.02
C ALA A 25 -1.97 15.35 -15.66
N GLU A 26 -1.66 14.05 -15.68
CA GLU A 26 -2.67 13.04 -16.02
C GLU A 26 -3.75 13.05 -14.93
N VAL A 27 -4.98 13.38 -15.36
CA VAL A 27 -6.17 13.29 -14.55
C VAL A 27 -6.72 11.89 -14.65
N GLU A 28 -6.71 11.16 -13.53
CA GLU A 28 -7.31 9.83 -13.43
C GLU A 28 -8.72 9.93 -12.82
N PHE A 29 -9.56 8.92 -13.10
CA PHE A 29 -10.91 8.82 -12.56
C PHE A 29 -11.07 7.50 -11.79
N GLY A 30 -11.62 7.57 -10.58
CA GLY A 30 -11.91 6.38 -9.79
C GLY A 30 -11.97 6.67 -8.29
N ASN A 31 -11.72 5.64 -7.49
CA ASN A 31 -11.60 5.73 -6.03
C ASN A 31 -10.17 5.40 -5.61
N THR A 32 -9.64 6.15 -4.65
CA THR A 32 -8.32 5.86 -4.08
C THR A 32 -8.40 4.62 -3.22
N ALA A 33 -7.49 3.67 -3.44
CA ALA A 33 -7.32 2.48 -2.60
C ALA A 33 -6.03 2.59 -1.79
N LEU A 34 -6.15 2.47 -0.47
CA LEU A 34 -5.02 2.25 0.43
C LEU A 34 -4.79 0.75 0.55
N ILE A 35 -3.54 0.30 0.42
CA ILE A 35 -3.13 -1.10 0.60
C ILE A 35 -1.89 -1.13 1.51
N ALA A 36 -1.93 -1.96 2.54
CA ALA A 36 -0.78 -2.25 3.39
C ALA A 36 -0.46 -3.74 3.33
N GLU A 37 0.82 -4.09 3.16
CA GLU A 37 1.30 -5.47 3.15
C GLU A 37 2.41 -5.69 4.18
N ASN A 38 2.55 -6.95 4.62
CA ASN A 38 3.68 -7.37 5.43
C ASN A 38 4.90 -7.76 4.57
N ARG A 39 6.02 -8.10 5.23
CA ARG A 39 7.28 -8.47 4.57
C ARG A 39 7.17 -9.72 3.68
N GLN A 40 6.17 -10.56 3.92
CA GLN A 40 5.89 -11.77 3.16
C GLN A 40 4.99 -11.51 1.95
N GLY A 41 4.47 -10.28 1.81
CA GLY A 41 3.58 -9.88 0.73
C GLY A 41 2.13 -10.25 0.96
N VAL A 42 1.73 -10.55 2.20
CA VAL A 42 0.33 -10.69 2.58
C VAL A 42 -0.22 -9.29 2.85
N ILE A 43 -1.35 -8.96 2.24
CA ILE A 43 -2.07 -7.70 2.49
C ILE A 43 -2.72 -7.80 3.87
N VAL A 44 -2.42 -6.85 4.76
CA VAL A 44 -2.85 -6.84 6.17
C VAL A 44 -3.84 -5.72 6.49
N ASP A 45 -3.94 -4.70 5.63
CA ASP A 45 -4.98 -3.68 5.68
C ASP A 45 -5.26 -3.20 4.25
N TYR A 46 -6.50 -2.86 3.98
CA TYR A 46 -6.92 -2.23 2.74
C TYR A 46 -8.15 -1.35 2.99
N ARG A 47 -8.31 -0.29 2.19
CA ARG A 47 -9.48 0.59 2.26
C ARG A 47 -9.72 1.24 0.91
N LEU A 48 -10.94 1.15 0.40
CA LEU A 48 -11.39 1.96 -0.72
C LEU A 48 -12.00 3.26 -0.18
N ILE A 49 -11.63 4.41 -0.73
CA ILE A 49 -12.11 5.71 -0.25
C ILE A 49 -13.24 6.18 -1.17
N LYS A 50 -14.45 6.30 -0.61
CA LYS A 50 -15.66 6.73 -1.32
C LYS A 50 -15.57 8.18 -1.76
N GLU A 51 -15.17 9.05 -0.83
CA GLU A 51 -15.01 10.47 -1.06
C GLU A 51 -13.62 10.84 -1.59
N GLN A 52 -13.40 12.15 -1.79
CA GLN A 52 -12.07 12.66 -2.11
C GLN A 52 -11.07 12.20 -1.05
N ALA A 53 -10.02 11.50 -1.49
CA ALA A 53 -9.02 11.00 -0.57
C ALA A 53 -8.37 12.15 0.20
N PRO A 54 -8.27 12.07 1.53
CA PRO A 54 -7.43 12.99 2.28
C PRO A 54 -5.97 12.81 1.85
N ALA A 55 -5.13 13.79 2.17
CA ALA A 55 -3.69 13.66 1.93
C ALA A 55 -3.15 12.35 2.53
N ASP A 56 -2.27 11.65 1.80
CA ASP A 56 -1.66 10.38 2.21
C ASP A 56 -1.12 10.40 3.64
N SER A 57 -0.59 11.55 4.07
CA SER A 57 -0.09 11.75 5.43
C SER A 57 -1.13 11.47 6.52
N ARG A 58 -2.43 11.60 6.24
CA ARG A 58 -3.50 11.31 7.21
C ARG A 58 -3.90 9.83 7.25
N LEU A 59 -3.53 9.04 6.23
CA LEU A 59 -3.98 7.65 6.09
C LEU A 59 -3.12 6.65 6.86
N LEU A 60 -1.83 6.95 7.08
CA LEU A 60 -0.88 6.01 7.66
C LEU A 60 -1.25 5.58 9.08
N MET A 61 -1.50 6.54 9.98
CA MET A 61 -1.73 6.23 11.38
C MET A 61 -3.04 5.46 11.60
N GLU A 62 -4.08 5.77 10.80
CA GLU A 62 -5.32 4.99 10.80
C GLU A 62 -5.09 3.55 10.33
N SER A 63 -4.32 3.35 9.26
CA SER A 63 -3.97 2.03 8.75
C SER A 63 -3.16 1.22 9.76
N LEU A 64 -2.20 1.87 10.42
CA LEU A 64 -1.39 1.27 11.47
C LEU A 64 -2.28 0.80 12.63
N ALA A 65 -3.20 1.65 13.10
CA ALA A 65 -4.12 1.33 14.17
C ALA A 65 -5.01 0.13 13.82
N ARG A 66 -5.62 0.11 12.62
CA ARG A 66 -6.41 -1.03 12.13
C ARG A 66 -5.58 -2.30 12.04
N THR A 67 -4.36 -2.21 11.50
CA THR A 67 -3.45 -3.35 11.36
C THR A 67 -3.07 -3.93 12.72
N GLN A 68 -2.70 -3.09 13.69
CA GLN A 68 -2.35 -3.55 15.03
C GLN A 68 -3.54 -4.18 15.76
N LYS A 69 -4.73 -3.58 15.63
CA LYS A 69 -5.97 -4.13 16.19
C LYS A 69 -6.29 -5.50 15.58
N ALA A 70 -6.23 -5.63 14.26
CA ALA A 70 -6.53 -6.87 13.55
C ALA A 70 -5.52 -7.99 13.84
N LEU A 71 -4.23 -7.64 13.97
CA LEU A 71 -3.17 -8.62 14.24
C LEU A 71 -2.96 -8.93 15.74
N GLY A 72 -3.59 -8.15 16.63
CA GLY A 72 -3.37 -8.26 18.08
C GLY A 72 -1.91 -8.03 18.52
N ARG A 73 -1.11 -7.33 17.70
CA ARG A 73 0.32 -7.13 17.96
C ARG A 73 0.82 -5.78 17.46
N LYS A 74 1.89 -5.28 18.08
CA LYS A 74 2.57 -4.06 17.64
C LYS A 74 3.28 -4.28 16.30
N VAL A 75 3.21 -3.27 15.43
CA VAL A 75 3.98 -3.25 14.17
C VAL A 75 5.38 -2.74 14.46
N GLY A 76 6.40 -3.55 14.18
CA GLY A 76 7.79 -3.21 14.53
C GLY A 76 8.46 -2.19 13.59
N ALA A 77 7.96 -2.01 12.37
CA ALA A 77 8.44 -1.00 11.44
C ALA A 77 7.38 -0.69 10.37
N ALA A 78 7.27 0.58 9.96
CA ALA A 78 6.42 1.02 8.87
C ALA A 78 7.28 1.67 7.77
N VAL A 79 7.01 1.30 6.52
CA VAL A 79 7.69 1.85 5.35
C VAL A 79 6.64 2.21 4.30
N THR A 80 6.76 3.40 3.72
CA THR A 80 5.78 3.96 2.80
C THR A 80 6.45 4.79 1.71
N ASP A 81 5.67 5.18 0.72
CA ASP A 81 6.07 6.15 -0.29
C ASP A 81 6.21 7.57 0.27
N ARG A 82 6.80 8.47 -0.53
CA ARG A 82 7.08 9.86 -0.14
C ARG A 82 5.84 10.67 0.21
N GLY A 83 4.67 10.30 -0.34
CA GLY A 83 3.40 10.96 -0.06
C GLY A 83 3.04 10.93 1.43
N PHE A 84 3.31 9.80 2.09
CA PHE A 84 3.02 9.57 3.50
C PHE A 84 4.03 10.20 4.47
N ALA A 85 5.19 10.64 3.99
CA ALA A 85 6.22 11.24 4.85
C ALA A 85 5.76 12.62 5.37
N SER A 86 5.65 12.74 6.70
CA SER A 86 5.31 13.98 7.41
C SER A 86 5.80 13.92 8.86
N ALA A 87 6.09 15.07 9.46
CA ALA A 87 6.53 15.15 10.86
C ALA A 87 5.50 14.55 11.83
N SER A 88 4.21 14.75 11.58
CA SER A 88 3.12 14.16 12.37
C SER A 88 3.13 12.63 12.32
N ASN A 89 3.42 12.05 11.15
CA ASN A 89 3.51 10.60 11.02
C ASN A 89 4.74 10.04 11.69
N SER A 90 5.89 10.69 11.55
CA SER A 90 7.11 10.29 12.26
C SER A 90 6.92 10.28 13.78
N ALA A 91 6.33 11.36 14.33
CA ALA A 91 5.99 11.43 15.75
C ALA A 91 4.94 10.39 16.16
N GLY A 92 3.95 10.11 15.29
CA GLY A 92 2.94 9.08 15.53
C GLY A 92 3.53 7.66 15.59
N LEU A 93 4.47 7.35 14.69
CA LEU A 93 5.18 6.06 14.67
C LEU A 93 6.05 5.88 15.90
N GLU A 94 6.77 6.93 16.29
CA GLU A 94 7.58 6.94 17.51
C GLU A 94 6.71 6.65 18.75
N LYS A 95 5.58 7.37 18.91
CA LYS A 95 4.61 7.11 19.99
C LYS A 95 4.04 5.69 19.98
N ALA A 96 3.87 5.11 18.80
CA ALA A 96 3.41 3.72 18.65
C ALA A 96 4.50 2.67 18.94
N GLY A 97 5.77 3.09 19.10
CA GLY A 97 6.91 2.19 19.20
C GLY A 97 7.22 1.47 17.88
N THR A 98 6.77 2.04 16.76
CA THR A 98 7.01 1.52 15.42
C THR A 98 8.21 2.22 14.81
N PHE A 99 9.18 1.46 14.29
CA PHE A 99 10.33 2.07 13.61
C PHE A 99 9.86 2.83 12.37
N ASP A 100 10.12 4.14 12.35
CA ASP A 100 9.94 5.00 11.18
C ASP A 100 10.92 4.57 10.09
N ALA A 101 10.41 4.08 8.98
CA ALA A 101 11.16 3.95 7.72
C ALA A 101 10.42 4.62 6.57
N LEU A 102 9.71 5.73 6.85
CA LEU A 102 9.04 6.52 5.82
C LEU A 102 10.08 7.07 4.85
N CYS A 103 9.75 7.11 3.56
CA CYS A 103 10.64 7.60 2.51
C CYS A 103 10.75 9.14 2.59
N PRO A 104 11.89 9.72 3.03
CA PRO A 104 12.00 11.16 3.22
C PRO A 104 11.81 11.92 1.90
N ARG A 105 11.25 13.13 1.99
CA ARG A 105 11.07 14.02 0.84
C ARG A 105 12.37 14.74 0.48
N VAL A 106 13.22 15.02 1.48
CA VAL A 106 14.49 15.74 1.30
C VAL A 106 15.59 14.75 0.86
N PRO A 107 16.24 14.96 -0.30
CA PRO A 107 17.27 14.06 -0.80
C PRO A 107 18.46 13.88 0.15
N GLY A 108 18.92 14.95 0.81
CA GLY A 108 20.02 14.88 1.78
C GLY A 108 19.70 13.97 2.98
N GLU A 109 18.48 14.05 3.50
CA GLU A 109 18.01 13.19 4.59
C GLU A 109 17.92 11.73 4.15
N MET A 110 17.40 11.46 2.95
CA MET A 110 17.39 10.12 2.36
C MET A 110 18.80 9.52 2.32
N SER A 111 19.77 10.24 1.78
CA SER A 111 21.17 9.78 1.68
C SER A 111 21.77 9.49 3.06
N ARG A 112 21.47 10.31 4.06
CA ARG A 112 21.91 10.09 5.44
C ARG A 112 21.32 8.81 6.02
N ARG A 113 20.00 8.64 5.97
CA ARG A 113 19.29 7.49 6.55
C ARG A 113 19.61 6.18 5.82
N MET A 114 19.93 6.22 4.52
CA MET A 114 20.35 5.05 3.76
C MET A 114 21.66 4.42 4.23
N LYS A 115 22.45 5.12 5.07
CA LYS A 115 23.62 4.54 5.77
C LYS A 115 23.19 3.53 6.85
N GLU A 116 22.01 3.69 7.44
CA GLU A 116 21.49 2.77 8.45
C GLU A 116 21.06 1.44 7.80
N ALA A 117 21.64 0.33 8.26
CA ALA A 117 21.38 -0.99 7.68
C ALA A 117 19.90 -1.39 7.70
N LYS A 118 19.18 -1.07 8.80
CA LYS A 118 17.75 -1.37 8.98
C LYS A 118 16.89 -0.57 8.01
N PHE A 119 17.10 0.75 7.93
CA PHE A 119 16.37 1.64 7.02
C PHE A 119 16.58 1.22 5.56
N ARG A 120 17.84 0.99 5.15
CA ARG A 120 18.19 0.53 3.80
C ARG A 120 17.49 -0.79 3.43
N LYS A 121 17.40 -1.74 4.36
CA LYS A 121 16.69 -3.01 4.15
C LYS A 121 15.18 -2.80 3.95
N LEU A 122 14.57 -1.89 4.70
CA LEU A 122 13.14 -1.56 4.59
C LEU A 122 12.84 -0.83 3.28
N GLN A 123 13.68 0.14 2.89
CA GLN A 123 13.53 0.86 1.62
C GLN A 123 13.69 -0.05 0.39
N ARG A 124 14.62 -1.02 0.43
CA ARG A 124 14.71 -2.04 -0.62
C ARG A 124 13.45 -2.90 -0.70
N ARG A 125 12.82 -3.21 0.43
CA ARG A 125 11.54 -3.93 0.41
C ARG A 125 10.43 -3.06 -0.18
N ARG A 126 10.33 -1.79 0.18
CA ARG A 126 9.31 -0.87 -0.35
C ARG A 126 9.20 -0.90 -1.87
N ALA A 127 10.33 -1.01 -2.57
CA ALA A 127 10.35 -1.08 -4.03
C ALA A 127 9.52 -2.25 -4.63
N GLN A 128 9.21 -3.28 -3.83
CA GLN A 128 8.42 -4.44 -4.25
C GLN A 128 6.90 -4.20 -4.13
N THR A 129 6.47 -3.17 -3.40
CA THR A 129 5.05 -2.86 -3.17
C THR A 129 4.33 -2.52 -4.47
N GLU A 130 4.97 -1.79 -5.39
CA GLU A 130 4.38 -1.50 -6.72
C GLU A 130 4.14 -2.77 -7.53
N GLY A 131 5.08 -3.71 -7.51
CA GLY A 131 4.91 -5.02 -8.13
C GLY A 131 3.74 -5.80 -7.51
N ARG A 132 3.55 -5.69 -6.19
CA ARG A 132 2.39 -6.29 -5.50
C ARG A 132 1.07 -5.69 -5.96
N ILE A 133 0.98 -4.37 -6.00
CA ILE A 133 -0.23 -3.66 -6.46
C ILE A 133 -0.51 -4.01 -7.92
N GLY A 134 0.52 -4.08 -8.76
CA GLY A 134 0.41 -4.53 -10.15
C GLY A 134 -0.20 -5.93 -10.27
N VAL A 135 0.32 -6.90 -9.49
CA VAL A 135 -0.22 -8.26 -9.43
C VAL A 135 -1.67 -8.27 -8.92
N LEU A 136 -1.99 -7.51 -7.87
CA LEU A 136 -3.36 -7.40 -7.35
C LEU A 136 -4.32 -6.90 -8.45
N LYS A 137 -3.95 -5.83 -9.14
CA LYS A 137 -4.76 -5.24 -10.23
C LYS A 137 -4.92 -6.21 -11.40
N ALA A 138 -3.81 -6.73 -11.94
CA ALA A 138 -3.82 -7.53 -13.17
C ALA A 138 -4.46 -8.91 -12.98
N ASN A 139 -4.21 -9.57 -11.85
CA ASN A 139 -4.58 -10.98 -11.66
C ASN A 139 -5.83 -11.19 -10.80
N PHE A 140 -6.25 -10.21 -9.99
CA PHE A 140 -7.31 -10.41 -9.01
C PHE A 140 -8.46 -9.40 -9.09
N LEU A 141 -8.21 -8.16 -9.57
CA LEU A 141 -9.26 -7.13 -9.71
C LEU A 141 -9.72 -6.91 -11.16
N GLY A 142 -8.89 -7.29 -12.13
CA GLY A 142 -9.10 -7.00 -13.55
C GLY A 142 -8.63 -5.60 -13.95
N GLN A 143 -8.33 -5.42 -15.24
CA GLN A 143 -7.91 -4.14 -15.81
C GLN A 143 -8.74 -3.78 -17.05
N PRO A 144 -9.68 -2.82 -16.94
CA PRO A 144 -10.15 -2.18 -15.72
C PRO A 144 -11.03 -3.10 -14.86
N MET A 145 -11.18 -2.76 -13.57
CA MET A 145 -12.17 -3.38 -12.69
C MET A 145 -13.58 -3.11 -13.25
N LYS A 146 -14.38 -4.16 -13.44
CA LYS A 146 -15.73 -4.07 -14.05
C LYS A 146 -16.86 -3.80 -13.07
N ALA A 147 -16.57 -3.80 -11.76
CA ALA A 147 -17.55 -3.54 -10.72
C ALA A 147 -18.03 -2.07 -10.78
N LYS A 148 -19.35 -1.89 -10.79
CA LYS A 148 -20.03 -0.58 -10.84
C LYS A 148 -20.58 -0.21 -9.48
N SER A 149 -20.68 1.08 -9.15
CA SER A 149 -20.95 1.62 -7.80
C SER A 149 -19.81 1.41 -6.81
N PHE A 150 -19.76 2.23 -5.76
CA PHE A 150 -18.74 2.12 -4.73
C PHE A 150 -18.79 0.78 -4.00
N GLU A 151 -19.99 0.33 -3.64
CA GLU A 151 -20.23 -0.84 -2.81
C GLU A 151 -19.74 -2.12 -3.50
N HIS A 152 -20.03 -2.28 -4.81
CA HIS A 152 -19.52 -3.43 -5.55
C HIS A 152 -18.01 -3.36 -5.80
N ARG A 153 -17.43 -2.16 -5.93
CA ARG A 153 -15.97 -2.00 -6.05
C ARG A 153 -15.26 -2.34 -4.74
N GLU A 154 -15.82 -1.95 -3.61
CA GLU A 154 -15.32 -2.31 -2.29
C GLU A 154 -15.40 -3.83 -2.08
N LEU A 155 -16.53 -4.44 -2.45
CA LEU A 155 -16.70 -5.89 -2.42
C LEU A 155 -15.70 -6.61 -3.35
N ALA A 156 -15.52 -6.12 -4.58
CA ALA A 156 -14.54 -6.66 -5.52
C ALA A 156 -13.11 -6.55 -4.98
N LEU A 157 -12.77 -5.43 -4.33
CA LEU A 157 -11.48 -5.25 -3.67
C LEU A 157 -11.30 -6.27 -2.53
N ALA A 158 -12.32 -6.47 -1.69
CA ALA A 158 -12.27 -7.43 -0.60
C ALA A 158 -12.03 -8.86 -1.10
N TRP A 159 -12.78 -9.30 -2.13
CA TRP A 159 -12.57 -10.61 -2.76
C TRP A 159 -11.21 -10.74 -3.45
N GLY A 160 -10.75 -9.68 -4.12
CA GLY A 160 -9.44 -9.63 -4.74
C GLY A 160 -8.31 -9.78 -3.73
N VAL A 161 -8.38 -9.05 -2.60
CA VAL A 161 -7.41 -9.16 -1.50
C VAL A 161 -7.44 -10.54 -0.85
N LEU A 162 -8.62 -11.09 -0.59
CA LEU A 162 -8.76 -12.44 -0.02
C LEU A 162 -8.10 -13.48 -0.94
N THR A 163 -8.46 -13.49 -2.22
CA THR A 163 -7.93 -14.45 -3.20
C THR A 163 -6.43 -14.29 -3.38
N HIS A 164 -5.94 -13.05 -3.45
CA HIS A 164 -4.52 -12.74 -3.47
C HIS A 164 -3.79 -13.31 -2.24
N ASN A 165 -4.31 -13.07 -1.04
CA ASN A 165 -3.69 -13.54 0.20
C ASN A 165 -3.66 -15.07 0.28
N LEU A 166 -4.74 -15.75 -0.12
CA LEU A 166 -4.76 -17.22 -0.20
C LEU A 166 -3.69 -17.74 -1.17
N TRP A 167 -3.53 -17.09 -2.33
CA TRP A 167 -2.48 -17.42 -3.30
C TRP A 167 -1.07 -17.24 -2.73
N VAL A 168 -0.82 -16.13 -2.01
CA VAL A 168 0.46 -15.90 -1.33
C VAL A 168 0.75 -16.99 -0.30
N LEU A 169 -0.21 -17.29 0.57
CA LEU A 169 -0.06 -18.30 1.63
C LEU A 169 0.19 -19.70 1.04
N ALA A 170 -0.52 -20.08 -0.02
CA ALA A 170 -0.32 -21.35 -0.71
C ALA A 170 1.12 -21.49 -1.27
N ARG A 171 1.67 -20.42 -1.84
CA ARG A 171 3.05 -20.39 -2.35
C ARG A 171 4.09 -20.47 -1.24
N MET A 172 3.83 -19.84 -0.10
CA MET A 172 4.71 -19.92 1.07
C MET A 172 4.80 -21.36 1.59
N ARG A 173 3.67 -22.08 1.64
CA ARG A 173 3.64 -23.50 2.01
C ARG A 173 4.44 -24.38 1.03
N LYS A 174 4.33 -24.14 -0.28
CA LYS A 174 5.12 -24.86 -1.30
C LYS A 174 6.63 -24.61 -1.13
N LYS A 175 7.03 -23.37 -0.85
CA LYS A 175 8.44 -23.03 -0.59
C LYS A 175 8.99 -23.72 0.66
N ALA A 176 8.18 -23.84 1.71
CA ALA A 176 8.58 -24.55 2.93
C ALA A 176 8.76 -26.06 2.70
N LYS A 177 7.98 -26.67 1.78
CA LYS A 177 8.07 -28.10 1.44
C LYS A 177 9.21 -28.45 0.47
N ARG A 178 9.75 -27.48 -0.27
CA ARG A 178 10.87 -27.73 -1.20
C ARG A 178 12.16 -27.82 -0.38
N PRO A 179 12.88 -28.96 -0.35
CA PRO A 179 14.15 -29.03 0.37
C PRO A 179 15.08 -27.95 -0.20
N ARG A 180 15.79 -27.24 0.68
CA ARG A 180 16.85 -26.31 0.26
C ARG A 180 17.93 -27.17 -0.39
N THR A 181 17.95 -27.25 -1.72
CA THR A 181 19.09 -27.79 -2.44
C THR A 181 20.29 -26.97 -2.03
N LYS A 182 21.23 -27.59 -1.30
CA LYS A 182 22.53 -26.98 -1.00
C LYS A 182 23.18 -26.75 -2.36
N VAL A 183 23.25 -25.50 -2.82
CA VAL A 183 24.17 -25.15 -3.90
C VAL A 183 25.56 -25.33 -3.29
N GLN A 184 26.21 -26.41 -3.68
CA GLN A 184 27.59 -26.69 -3.30
C GLN A 184 28.47 -25.55 -3.77
N GLN A 185 29.35 -25.13 -2.86
CA GLN A 185 30.45 -24.22 -3.13
C GLN A 185 31.30 -24.77 -4.28
N ALA A 186 31.54 -23.95 -5.30
CA ALA A 186 32.67 -24.17 -6.20
C ALA A 186 33.80 -23.25 -5.71
N ALA A 187 34.96 -23.90 -5.50
CA ALA A 187 36.20 -23.37 -4.96
C ALA A 187 36.85 -22.31 -5.86
#